data_AF-M2Q7A2-F1
#
_entry.id   AF-M2Q7A2-F1
#
_cell.length_a   1.000
_cell.length_b   1.000
_cell.length_c   1.000
_cell.angle_alpha   90.00
_cell.angle_beta   90.00
_cell.angle_gamma   90.00
#
_symmetry.space_group_name_H-M   'P 1'
#
loop_
_entity.id
_entity.type
_entity.pdbx_description
1 polymer ?
#
loop_
_entity_poly.entity_id
_entity_poly.type
_entity_poly.pdbx_seq_one_letter_code
_entity_poly.pdbx_strand_id
1 'polypeptide(L)'
;MSVGMLKRSPYHFCLQDLTSITAPVFEFKLNPNQDLAWAKTSVWFDSHNVYYGEKKTGFFSHRFDAFAGMGFPDADTDHVDNCVAFFLWAFSDLCSFNAGGDFQNLVFHIMLERDCGLQTAVDILTGMLAQRVIDYAELKKQLPSFGPSVDSELARYLKALEQYVQGTVVWYYMSPRYFRGQDVSNRKNLVVPVFERTAPDAEPDHFEVQETDQHVYVRPPVPAYAS
;
A
#
# COMPACT_ATOMS: atom_id res chain seq x y z
N MET A 1 -26.81 -12.70 -9.46
CA MET A 1 -27.60 -13.15 -8.29
C MET A 1 -27.47 -12.09 -7.20
N SER A 2 -28.57 -11.70 -6.54
CA SER A 2 -28.64 -10.46 -5.77
C SER A 2 -27.93 -10.55 -4.40
N VAL A 3 -27.41 -9.39 -3.98
CA VAL A 3 -26.70 -9.09 -2.70
C VAL A 3 -27.50 -9.50 -1.44
N GLY A 4 -28.76 -9.92 -1.58
CA GLY A 4 -29.67 -10.25 -0.47
C GLY A 4 -29.35 -11.53 0.31
N MET A 5 -28.35 -12.32 -0.09
CA MET A 5 -27.92 -13.52 0.64
C MET A 5 -26.77 -13.30 1.63
N LEU A 6 -26.15 -12.11 1.68
CA LEU A 6 -25.23 -11.73 2.75
C LEU A 6 -26.01 -11.44 4.05
N LYS A 7 -26.73 -12.43 4.56
CA LYS A 7 -27.43 -12.37 5.85
C LYS A 7 -26.37 -12.20 6.94
N ARG A 8 -26.32 -10.98 7.50
CA ARG A 8 -25.59 -10.59 8.73
C ARG A 8 -24.17 -11.16 8.80
N SER A 9 -23.30 -10.71 7.91
CA SER A 9 -21.86 -10.83 8.16
C SER A 9 -21.52 -10.18 9.50
N PRO A 10 -20.61 -10.76 10.31
CA PRO A 10 -20.16 -10.11 11.52
C PRO A 10 -19.55 -8.75 11.15
N TYR A 11 -19.91 -7.71 11.90
CA TYR A 11 -19.40 -6.34 11.71
C TYR A 11 -17.92 -6.19 12.09
N HIS A 12 -17.22 -7.29 12.35
CA HIS A 12 -15.82 -7.31 12.73
C HIS A 12 -15.20 -8.68 12.44
N PHE A 13 -13.86 -8.70 12.36
CA PHE A 13 -13.06 -9.91 12.28
C PHE A 13 -11.79 -9.75 13.13
N CYS A 14 -11.24 -10.86 13.60
CA CYS A 14 -9.92 -10.89 14.25
C CYS A 14 -8.85 -11.05 13.17
N LEU A 15 -7.95 -10.06 13.06
CA LEU A 15 -6.81 -10.11 12.15
C LEU A 15 -5.60 -10.69 12.89
N GLN A 16 -5.02 -11.75 12.34
CA GLN A 16 -3.74 -12.26 12.80
C GLN A 16 -2.64 -11.20 12.60
N ASP A 17 -1.66 -11.16 13.50
CA ASP A 17 -0.53 -10.23 13.37
C ASP A 17 0.30 -10.58 12.11
N LEU A 18 0.05 -9.85 11.03
CA LEU A 18 0.72 -10.05 9.74
C LEU A 18 2.22 -9.76 9.85
N THR A 19 2.63 -8.87 10.76
CA THR A 19 4.06 -8.62 11.01
C THR A 19 4.73 -9.82 11.67
N SER A 20 4.04 -10.55 12.55
CA SER A 20 4.58 -11.78 13.15
C SER A 20 4.70 -12.94 12.13
N ILE A 21 3.86 -12.94 11.10
CA ILE A 21 3.92 -13.92 10.00
C ILE A 21 5.14 -13.66 9.11
N THR A 22 5.43 -12.38 8.82
CA THR A 22 6.42 -11.97 7.81
C THR A 22 7.81 -11.69 8.37
N ALA A 23 7.90 -11.10 9.57
CA ALA A 23 9.17 -10.71 10.20
C ALA A 23 10.20 -11.85 10.40
N PRO A 24 9.81 -13.13 10.61
CA PRO A 24 10.78 -14.22 10.70
C PRO A 24 11.61 -14.45 9.43
N VAL A 25 11.11 -14.00 8.27
CA VAL A 25 11.78 -14.17 6.96
C VAL A 25 12.20 -12.84 6.38
N PHE A 26 11.40 -11.79 6.56
CA PHE A 26 11.61 -10.48 5.97
C PHE A 26 12.07 -9.48 7.01
N GLU A 27 13.34 -9.08 6.94
CA GLU A 27 13.89 -8.08 7.86
C GLU A 27 13.28 -6.70 7.60
N PHE A 28 12.84 -6.06 8.67
CA PHE A 28 12.38 -4.67 8.63
C PHE A 28 13.55 -3.69 8.78
N LYS A 29 13.61 -2.68 7.92
CA LYS A 29 14.54 -1.56 8.03
C LYS A 29 13.84 -0.27 7.60
N LEU A 30 14.14 0.84 8.27
CA LEU A 30 13.62 2.17 7.94
C LEU A 30 14.71 3.00 7.28
N ASN A 31 14.38 3.71 6.21
CA ASN A 31 15.31 4.64 5.57
C ASN A 31 15.64 5.82 6.52
N PRO A 32 16.93 6.09 6.82
CA PRO A 32 17.31 7.22 7.66
C PRO A 32 17.03 8.59 7.03
N ASN A 33 16.86 8.65 5.71
CA ASN A 33 16.61 9.87 4.95
C ASN A 33 15.12 10.14 4.73
N GLN A 34 14.20 9.34 5.29
CA GLN A 34 12.77 9.47 5.08
C GLN A 34 12.26 10.90 5.33
N ASP A 35 12.64 11.49 6.47
CA ASP A 35 12.14 12.81 6.86
C ASP A 35 12.71 13.92 5.97
N LEU A 36 13.96 13.77 5.50
CA LEU A 36 14.58 14.68 4.54
C LEU A 36 13.92 14.59 3.16
N ALA A 37 13.63 13.37 2.69
CA ALA A 37 12.89 13.14 1.46
C ALA A 37 11.49 13.76 1.55
N TRP A 38 10.76 13.50 2.64
CA TRP A 38 9.43 14.09 2.86
C TRP A 38 9.44 15.62 2.88
N ALA A 39 10.44 16.23 3.52
CA ALA A 39 10.58 17.69 3.53
C ALA A 39 10.72 18.27 2.11
N LYS A 40 11.42 17.57 1.21
CA LYS A 40 11.51 17.95 -0.22
C LYS A 40 10.18 17.72 -0.94
N THR A 41 9.62 16.51 -0.87
CA THR A 41 8.42 16.13 -1.62
C THR A 41 7.21 16.96 -1.22
N SER A 42 7.05 17.27 0.07
CA SER A 42 5.89 18.04 0.56
C SER A 42 5.88 19.47 0.01
N VAL A 43 7.04 20.13 -0.08
CA VAL A 43 7.18 21.46 -0.71
C VAL A 43 6.86 21.37 -2.21
N TRP A 44 7.38 20.34 -2.90
CA TRP A 44 7.05 20.09 -4.30
C TRP A 44 5.54 19.87 -4.49
N PHE A 45 4.90 19.04 -3.66
CA PHE A 45 3.46 18.78 -3.73
C PHE A 45 2.65 20.07 -3.53
N ASP A 46 3.07 20.90 -2.56
CA ASP A 46 2.41 22.18 -2.26
C ASP A 46 2.52 23.18 -3.40
N SER A 47 3.61 23.17 -4.16
CA SER A 47 3.77 24.04 -5.33
C SER A 47 2.72 23.78 -6.43
N HIS A 48 2.10 22.59 -6.44
CA HIS A 48 1.04 22.22 -7.39
C HIS A 48 -0.36 22.64 -6.93
N ASN A 49 -0.52 23.15 -5.70
CA ASN A 49 -1.76 23.80 -5.26
C ASN A 49 -3.02 22.89 -5.37
N VAL A 50 -2.84 21.57 -5.15
CA VAL A 50 -3.88 20.53 -5.36
C VAL A 50 -4.82 20.35 -4.18
N TYR A 51 -4.30 20.23 -2.95
CA TYR A 51 -5.10 20.06 -1.73
C TYR A 51 -4.85 21.18 -0.73
N TYR A 52 -5.90 21.54 0.02
CA TYR A 52 -5.87 22.55 1.07
C TYR A 52 -6.56 22.05 2.35
N GLY A 53 -6.21 22.68 3.48
CA GLY A 53 -6.89 22.47 4.77
C GLY A 53 -6.99 21.00 5.19
N GLU A 54 -8.16 20.60 5.68
CA GLU A 54 -8.39 19.25 6.20
C GLU A 54 -8.22 18.14 5.16
N LYS A 55 -8.53 18.41 3.88
CA LYS A 55 -8.33 17.43 2.80
C LYS A 55 -6.85 17.08 2.62
N LYS A 56 -5.97 18.09 2.68
CA LYS A 56 -4.51 17.90 2.62
C LYS A 56 -4.02 17.12 3.83
N THR A 57 -4.44 17.50 5.03
CA THR A 57 -4.09 16.80 6.26
C THR A 57 -4.54 15.34 6.23
N GLY A 58 -5.75 15.07 5.75
CA GLY A 58 -6.27 13.72 5.53
C GLY A 58 -5.43 12.93 4.53
N PHE A 59 -5.10 13.53 3.38
CA PHE A 59 -4.27 12.87 2.37
C PHE A 59 -2.87 12.54 2.91
N PHE A 60 -2.19 13.48 3.56
CA PHE A 60 -0.86 13.26 4.14
C PHE A 60 -0.85 12.30 5.33
N SER A 61 -1.98 12.16 6.05
CA SER A 61 -2.10 11.20 7.14
C SER A 61 -1.88 9.74 6.71
N HIS A 62 -1.98 9.44 5.42
CA HIS A 62 -1.72 8.11 4.85
C HIS A 62 -0.25 7.67 4.93
N ARG A 63 0.67 8.60 5.24
CA ARG A 63 2.10 8.35 5.44
C ARG A 63 2.78 7.65 4.26
N PHE A 64 2.59 8.16 3.05
CA PHE A 64 3.26 7.64 1.85
C PHE A 64 4.79 7.83 1.90
N ASP A 65 5.26 8.82 2.66
CA ASP A 65 6.66 8.99 3.06
C ASP A 65 7.19 7.75 3.79
N ALA A 66 6.43 7.26 4.77
CA ALA A 66 6.80 6.07 5.53
C ALA A 66 6.75 4.81 4.65
N PHE A 67 5.78 4.72 3.74
CA PHE A 67 5.71 3.62 2.78
C PHE A 67 6.99 3.53 1.92
N ALA A 68 7.44 4.66 1.36
CA ALA A 68 8.69 4.71 0.60
C ALA A 68 9.91 4.44 1.48
N GLY A 69 9.96 5.03 2.68
CA GLY A 69 11.08 4.85 3.62
C GLY A 69 11.25 3.41 4.10
N MET A 70 10.15 2.68 4.28
CA MET A 70 10.19 1.26 4.67
C MET A 70 10.39 0.34 3.46
N GLY A 71 9.89 0.74 2.28
CA GLY A 71 10.01 -0.05 1.06
C GLY A 71 11.39 0.01 0.42
N PHE A 72 12.09 1.13 0.58
CA PHE A 72 13.41 1.39 -0.01
C PHE A 72 14.41 1.90 1.04
N PRO A 73 14.75 1.09 2.05
CA PRO A 73 15.50 1.56 3.23
C PRO A 73 16.98 1.90 2.96
N ASP A 74 17.52 1.43 1.83
CA ASP A 74 18.91 1.64 1.43
C ASP A 74 19.06 2.69 0.31
N ALA A 75 17.96 3.28 -0.16
CA ALA A 75 17.98 4.32 -1.19
C ALA A 75 18.49 5.66 -0.61
N ASP A 76 19.18 6.44 -1.45
CA ASP A 76 19.55 7.80 -1.09
C ASP A 76 18.33 8.73 -1.03
N THR A 77 18.54 9.96 -0.56
CA THR A 77 17.46 10.92 -0.34
C THR A 77 16.68 11.25 -1.61
N ASP A 78 17.35 11.38 -2.76
CA ASP A 78 16.71 11.81 -4.00
C ASP A 78 15.88 10.68 -4.61
N HIS A 79 16.33 9.44 -4.49
CA HIS A 79 15.54 8.29 -4.94
C HIS A 79 14.31 8.07 -4.05
N VAL A 80 14.45 8.18 -2.73
CA VAL A 80 13.30 8.07 -1.82
C VAL A 80 12.29 9.18 -2.07
N ASP A 81 12.75 10.43 -2.24
CA ASP A 81 11.90 11.59 -2.59
C ASP A 81 11.06 11.31 -3.85
N ASN A 82 11.71 10.83 -4.92
CA ASN A 82 11.00 10.43 -6.14
C ASN A 82 9.97 9.31 -5.87
N CYS A 83 10.32 8.31 -5.06
CA CYS A 83 9.36 7.26 -4.68
C CYS A 83 8.16 7.83 -3.91
N VAL A 84 8.36 8.78 -2.99
CA VAL A 84 7.24 9.46 -2.31
C VAL A 84 6.36 10.17 -3.32
N ALA A 85 6.94 10.93 -4.26
CA ALA A 85 6.20 11.63 -5.30
C ALA A 85 5.37 10.66 -6.16
N PHE A 86 5.97 9.53 -6.58
CA PHE A 86 5.27 8.49 -7.34
C PHE A 86 4.12 7.87 -6.55
N PHE A 87 4.27 7.66 -5.24
CA PHE A 87 3.18 7.14 -4.42
C PHE A 87 2.07 8.17 -4.20
N LEU A 88 2.40 9.45 -3.99
CA LEU A 88 1.38 10.50 -3.94
C LEU A 88 0.56 10.55 -5.23
N TRP A 89 1.21 10.38 -6.39
CA TRP A 89 0.51 10.26 -7.67
C TRP A 89 -0.29 8.95 -7.80
N ALA A 90 0.32 7.80 -7.54
CA ALA A 90 -0.29 6.49 -7.77
C ALA A 90 -1.50 6.23 -6.87
N PHE A 91 -1.48 6.76 -5.65
CA PHE A 91 -2.58 6.66 -4.69
C PHE A 91 -3.50 7.89 -4.69
N SER A 92 -3.30 8.83 -5.63
CA SER A 92 -4.24 9.93 -5.87
C SER A 92 -5.56 9.42 -6.43
N ASP A 93 -6.58 10.27 -6.36
CA ASP A 93 -7.93 9.92 -6.76
C ASP A 93 -8.05 9.48 -8.23
N LEU A 94 -7.08 9.81 -9.10
CA LEU A 94 -7.11 9.40 -10.51
C LEU A 94 -7.10 7.87 -10.70
N CYS A 95 -6.29 7.15 -9.92
CA CYS A 95 -6.23 5.69 -9.97
C CYS A 95 -7.42 5.04 -9.24
N SER A 96 -8.01 5.72 -8.26
CA SER A 96 -9.17 5.23 -7.51
C SER A 96 -10.52 5.63 -8.14
N PHE A 97 -10.55 6.62 -9.05
CA PHE A 97 -11.75 7.16 -9.71
C PHE A 97 -12.50 6.09 -10.51
N ASN A 98 -11.77 5.26 -11.25
CA ASN A 98 -12.33 4.13 -11.98
C ASN A 98 -12.45 2.86 -11.12
N ALA A 99 -11.89 2.85 -9.90
CA ALA A 99 -11.97 1.72 -8.97
C ALA A 99 -13.23 1.79 -8.08
N GLY A 100 -14.27 2.47 -8.57
CA GLY A 100 -15.54 2.76 -7.90
C GLY A 100 -16.08 1.56 -7.13
N GLY A 101 -15.78 1.52 -5.84
CA GLY A 101 -16.40 0.68 -4.84
C GLY A 101 -16.39 -0.82 -5.17
N ASP A 102 -15.31 -1.49 -4.81
CA ASP A 102 -15.39 -2.79 -4.14
C ASP A 102 -15.87 -4.00 -4.99
N PHE A 103 -14.97 -4.54 -5.83
CA PHE A 103 -15.18 -5.87 -6.46
C PHE A 103 -13.92 -6.76 -6.55
N GLN A 104 -12.75 -6.29 -6.11
CA GLN A 104 -11.50 -7.06 -6.15
C GLN A 104 -10.89 -7.27 -4.77
N ASN A 105 -11.70 -7.72 -3.82
CA ASN A 105 -11.22 -8.15 -2.51
C ASN A 105 -11.32 -9.67 -2.40
N LEU A 106 -10.17 -10.31 -2.26
CA LEU A 106 -10.03 -11.76 -2.22
C LEU A 106 -10.81 -12.40 -1.06
N VAL A 107 -11.05 -11.68 0.04
CA VAL A 107 -11.88 -12.16 1.16
C VAL A 107 -13.31 -12.44 0.69
N PHE A 108 -13.93 -11.53 -0.06
CA PHE A 108 -15.29 -11.74 -0.59
C PHE A 108 -15.34 -12.90 -1.59
N HIS A 109 -14.33 -13.02 -2.46
CA HIS A 109 -14.23 -14.17 -3.37
C HIS A 109 -14.10 -15.49 -2.60
N ILE A 110 -13.30 -15.55 -1.53
CA ILE A 110 -13.19 -16.76 -0.69
C ILE A 110 -14.52 -17.07 0.00
N MET A 111 -15.23 -16.06 0.53
CA MET A 111 -16.54 -16.25 1.16
C MET A 111 -17.56 -16.84 0.17
N LEU A 112 -17.61 -16.31 -1.05
CA LEU A 112 -18.56 -16.74 -2.09
C LEU A 112 -18.19 -18.12 -2.65
N GLU A 113 -16.94 -18.33 -3.03
CA GLU A 113 -16.50 -19.57 -3.71
C GLU A 113 -16.38 -20.76 -2.74
N ARG A 114 -16.15 -20.52 -1.45
CA ARG A 114 -16.03 -21.59 -0.43
C ARG A 114 -17.21 -21.68 0.53
N ASP A 115 -18.27 -20.92 0.28
CA ASP A 115 -19.48 -20.85 1.12
C ASP A 115 -19.14 -20.76 2.62
N CYS A 116 -18.33 -19.76 2.98
CA CYS A 116 -17.81 -19.61 4.34
C CYS A 116 -17.99 -18.19 4.90
N GLY A 117 -17.98 -18.06 6.23
CA GLY A 117 -18.12 -16.79 6.92
C GLY A 117 -16.87 -15.89 6.85
N LEU A 118 -17.04 -14.61 7.19
CA LEU A 118 -15.97 -13.59 7.12
C LEU A 118 -14.68 -14.00 7.86
N GLN A 119 -14.80 -14.44 9.12
CA GLN A 119 -13.62 -14.85 9.89
C GLN A 119 -12.87 -16.00 9.23
N THR A 120 -13.60 -17.03 8.79
CA THR A 120 -13.02 -18.18 8.09
C THR A 120 -12.33 -17.75 6.79
N ALA A 121 -12.91 -16.82 6.03
CA ALA A 121 -12.29 -16.31 4.82
C ALA A 121 -10.99 -15.52 5.10
N VAL A 122 -10.98 -14.72 6.16
CA VAL A 122 -9.76 -14.02 6.63
C VAL A 122 -8.70 -15.03 7.07
N ASP A 123 -9.06 -16.05 7.85
CA ASP A 123 -8.12 -17.08 8.31
C ASP A 123 -7.51 -17.88 7.15
N ILE A 124 -8.31 -18.17 6.11
CA ILE A 124 -7.83 -18.80 4.88
C ILE A 124 -6.82 -17.88 4.19
N LEU A 125 -7.14 -16.59 4.05
CA LEU A 125 -6.27 -15.63 3.37
C LEU A 125 -4.94 -15.42 4.13
N THR A 126 -4.97 -15.29 5.45
CA THR A 126 -3.75 -15.19 6.26
C THR A 126 -2.95 -16.49 6.23
N GLY A 127 -3.61 -17.65 6.18
CA GLY A 127 -2.96 -18.94 5.95
C GLY A 127 -2.25 -19.02 4.60
N MET A 128 -2.86 -18.48 3.53
CA MET A 128 -2.22 -18.37 2.21
C MET A 128 -0.95 -17.51 2.25
N LEU A 129 -0.99 -16.37 2.96
CA LEU A 129 0.19 -15.52 3.15
C LEU A 129 1.28 -16.27 3.91
N ALA A 130 0.95 -16.91 5.03
CA ALA A 130 1.91 -17.66 5.83
C ALA A 130 2.59 -18.78 5.01
N GLN A 131 1.83 -19.51 4.20
CA GLN A 131 2.39 -20.52 3.31
C GLN A 131 3.36 -19.91 2.28
N ARG A 132 3.01 -18.76 1.68
CA ARG A 132 3.90 -18.10 0.70
C ARG A 132 5.20 -17.60 1.30
N VAL A 133 5.19 -17.17 2.56
CA VAL A 133 6.41 -16.81 3.29
C VAL A 133 7.32 -18.03 3.47
N ILE A 134 6.75 -19.19 3.82
CA ILE A 134 7.49 -20.46 3.93
C ILE A 134 8.05 -20.88 2.57
N ASP A 135 7.21 -20.89 1.53
CA ASP A 135 7.61 -21.27 0.17
C ASP A 135 8.78 -20.39 -0.33
N TYR A 136 8.70 -19.07 -0.13
CA TYR A 136 9.76 -18.14 -0.50
C TYR A 136 11.08 -18.48 0.21
N ALA A 137 11.02 -18.73 1.53
CA ALA A 137 12.20 -19.05 2.32
C ALA A 137 12.87 -20.35 1.84
N GLU A 138 12.08 -21.36 1.44
CA GLU A 138 12.61 -22.61 0.88
C GLU A 138 13.15 -22.43 -0.54
N LEU A 139 12.45 -21.71 -1.42
CA LEU A 139 12.90 -21.44 -2.78
C LEU A 139 14.20 -20.64 -2.80
N LYS A 140 14.36 -19.67 -1.89
CA LYS A 140 15.60 -18.89 -1.74
C LYS A 140 16.81 -19.78 -1.44
N LYS A 141 16.64 -20.85 -0.65
CA LYS A 141 17.72 -21.82 -0.34
C LYS A 141 18.10 -22.70 -1.52
N GLN A 142 17.19 -22.88 -2.48
CA GLN A 142 17.38 -23.73 -3.66
C GLN A 142 18.02 -23.00 -4.84
N LEU A 143 18.29 -21.69 -4.71
CA LEU A 143 18.94 -20.93 -5.76
C LEU A 143 20.35 -21.48 -6.03
N PRO A 144 20.67 -21.87 -7.28
CA PRO A 144 22.04 -22.25 -7.61
C PRO A 144 22.94 -21.01 -7.59
N SER A 145 24.25 -21.23 -7.47
CA SER A 145 25.21 -20.15 -7.70
C SER A 145 25.32 -19.86 -9.19
N PHE A 146 25.31 -18.58 -9.55
CA PHE A 146 25.48 -18.08 -10.91
C PHE A 146 26.85 -17.40 -11.11
N GLY A 147 27.70 -17.44 -10.08
CA GLY A 147 29.01 -16.82 -10.04
C GLY A 147 29.03 -15.57 -9.15
N PRO A 148 30.19 -15.21 -8.55
CA PRO A 148 30.25 -14.27 -7.43
C PRO A 148 29.62 -12.88 -7.71
N SER A 149 29.78 -12.37 -8.94
CA SER A 149 29.19 -11.08 -9.33
C SER A 149 27.67 -11.13 -9.36
N VAL A 150 27.09 -12.19 -9.93
CA VAL A 150 25.63 -12.34 -10.03
C VAL A 150 25.03 -12.67 -8.67
N ASP A 151 25.70 -13.52 -7.89
CA ASP A 151 25.25 -13.91 -6.56
C ASP A 151 25.20 -12.70 -5.60
N SER A 152 26.16 -11.78 -5.70
CA SER A 152 26.16 -10.52 -4.94
C SER A 152 24.97 -9.63 -5.28
N GLU A 153 24.69 -9.44 -6.57
CA GLU A 153 23.57 -8.62 -7.04
C GLU A 153 22.21 -9.26 -6.73
N LEU A 154 22.12 -10.58 -6.88
CA LEU A 154 20.93 -11.36 -6.51
C LEU A 154 20.65 -11.26 -5.01
N ALA A 155 21.68 -11.33 -4.16
CA ALA A 155 21.51 -11.15 -2.72
C ALA A 155 20.98 -9.75 -2.37
N ARG A 156 21.49 -8.71 -3.04
CA ARG A 156 21.01 -7.33 -2.88
C ARG A 156 19.55 -7.18 -3.33
N TYR A 157 19.19 -7.75 -4.49
CA TYR A 157 17.83 -7.74 -5.00
C TYR A 157 16.84 -8.45 -4.07
N LEU A 158 17.18 -9.66 -3.61
CA LEU A 158 16.35 -10.42 -2.67
C LEU A 158 16.17 -9.65 -1.36
N LYS A 159 17.23 -9.00 -0.87
CA LYS A 159 17.14 -8.17 0.32
C LYS A 159 16.17 -7.00 0.16
N ALA A 160 16.24 -6.30 -0.97
CA ALA A 160 15.33 -5.21 -1.28
C ALA A 160 13.88 -5.69 -1.42
N LEU A 161 13.66 -6.85 -2.05
CA LEU A 161 12.35 -7.47 -2.16
C LEU A 161 11.75 -7.80 -0.77
N GLU A 162 12.54 -8.39 0.12
CA GLU A 162 12.12 -8.72 1.49
C GLU A 162 11.76 -7.46 2.28
N GLN A 163 12.59 -6.42 2.20
CA GLN A 163 12.33 -5.14 2.85
C GLN A 163 11.06 -4.47 2.29
N TYR A 164 10.84 -4.51 0.97
CA TYR A 164 9.64 -3.98 0.35
C TYR A 164 8.37 -4.66 0.85
N VAL A 165 8.38 -6.00 0.92
CA VAL A 165 7.23 -6.77 1.44
C VAL A 165 6.98 -6.45 2.91
N GLN A 166 8.01 -6.48 3.75
CA GLN A 166 7.87 -6.19 5.18
C GLN A 166 7.41 -4.74 5.43
N GLY A 167 8.00 -3.78 4.72
CA GLY A 167 7.64 -2.37 4.81
C GLY A 167 6.19 -2.12 4.43
N THR A 168 5.69 -2.82 3.42
CA THR A 168 4.27 -2.77 3.03
C THR A 168 3.35 -3.27 4.15
N VAL A 169 3.67 -4.40 4.77
CA VAL A 169 2.86 -4.95 5.87
C VAL A 169 2.86 -4.00 7.07
N VAL A 170 4.01 -3.44 7.45
CA VAL A 170 4.11 -2.47 8.54
C VAL A 170 3.32 -1.19 8.21
N TRP A 171 3.41 -0.71 6.97
CA TRP A 171 2.69 0.48 6.52
C TRP A 171 1.18 0.34 6.64
N TYR A 172 0.60 -0.84 6.38
CA TYR A 172 -0.84 -1.05 6.56
C TYR A 172 -1.32 -0.72 7.98
N TYR A 173 -0.52 -1.05 9.00
CA TYR A 173 -0.84 -0.72 10.39
C TYR A 173 -0.60 0.77 10.73
N MET A 174 0.30 1.45 10.01
CA MET A 174 0.56 2.87 10.25
C MET A 174 -0.45 3.79 9.54
N SER A 175 -0.98 3.35 8.40
CA SER A 175 -1.87 4.16 7.58
C SER A 175 -3.31 4.15 8.14
N PRO A 176 -3.91 5.33 8.41
CA PRO A 176 -5.29 5.43 8.87
C PRO A 176 -6.30 4.93 7.83
N ARG A 177 -5.88 4.73 6.58
CA ARG A 177 -6.70 4.19 5.48
C ARG A 177 -7.39 2.88 5.81
N TYR A 178 -6.70 1.99 6.52
CA TYR A 178 -7.15 0.61 6.74
C TYR A 178 -7.83 0.41 8.10
N PHE A 179 -7.41 1.17 9.11
CA PHE A 179 -7.88 0.97 10.50
C PHE A 179 -8.66 2.17 11.07
N ARG A 180 -8.78 3.28 10.34
CA ARG A 180 -9.54 4.50 10.67
C ARG A 180 -9.36 5.00 12.12
N GLY A 181 -8.12 5.02 12.60
CA GLY A 181 -7.78 5.54 13.94
C GLY A 181 -7.97 4.54 15.09
N GLN A 182 -8.19 3.25 14.81
CA GLN A 182 -8.10 2.22 15.85
C GLN A 182 -6.68 2.06 16.37
N ASP A 183 -6.59 1.75 17.67
CA ASP A 183 -5.32 1.38 18.28
C ASP A 183 -4.87 -0.01 17.81
N VAL A 184 -3.82 -0.02 16.99
CA VAL A 184 -3.18 -1.23 16.46
C VAL A 184 -1.89 -1.59 17.19
N SER A 185 -1.63 -1.00 18.36
CA SER A 185 -0.43 -1.28 19.16
C SER A 185 -0.40 -2.74 19.65
N ASN A 186 -1.57 -3.31 19.97
CA ASN A 186 -1.71 -4.71 20.37
C ASN A 186 -2.23 -5.59 19.24
N ARG A 187 -1.30 -6.12 18.43
CA ARG A 187 -1.62 -6.91 17.22
C ARG A 187 -2.04 -8.35 17.50
N LYS A 188 -1.80 -8.88 18.69
CA LYS A 188 -2.09 -10.30 19.02
C LYS A 188 -3.58 -10.63 18.97
N ASN A 189 -4.46 -9.65 19.22
CA ASN A 189 -5.91 -9.81 19.24
C ASN A 189 -6.60 -8.62 18.55
N LEU A 190 -6.09 -8.21 17.39
CA LEU A 190 -6.63 -7.04 16.70
C LEU A 190 -8.01 -7.35 16.11
N VAL A 191 -9.05 -6.79 16.73
CA VAL A 191 -10.43 -6.88 16.24
C VAL A 191 -10.70 -5.69 15.33
N VAL A 192 -10.93 -5.96 14.05
CA VAL A 192 -11.12 -4.95 13.01
C VAL A 192 -12.60 -4.89 12.64
N PRO A 193 -13.29 -3.75 12.85
CA PRO A 193 -14.65 -3.53 12.37
C PRO A 193 -14.68 -3.45 10.84
N VAL A 194 -15.71 -4.04 10.25
CA VAL A 194 -16.04 -3.86 8.85
C VAL A 194 -16.79 -2.54 8.74
N PHE A 195 -16.17 -1.57 8.06
CA PHE A 195 -16.78 -0.26 7.88
C PHE A 195 -17.88 -0.33 6.82
N GLU A 196 -19.06 0.21 7.15
CA GLU A 196 -20.09 0.44 6.15
C GLU A 196 -19.57 1.40 5.08
N ARG A 197 -20.02 1.19 3.85
CA ARG A 197 -19.77 2.11 2.74
C ARG A 197 -20.35 3.46 3.16
N THR A 198 -19.51 4.46 3.34
CA THR A 198 -19.97 5.84 3.30
C THR A 198 -20.66 5.99 1.95
N ALA A 199 -21.96 6.30 1.96
CA ALA A 199 -22.63 6.76 0.76
C ALA A 199 -21.75 7.84 0.14
N PRO A 200 -21.56 7.87 -1.19
CA PRO A 200 -20.86 9.00 -1.79
C PRO A 200 -21.53 10.26 -1.23
N ASP A 201 -20.75 11.11 -0.58
CA ASP A 201 -21.22 12.43 -0.17
C ASP A 201 -21.97 13.00 -1.37
N ALA A 202 -23.22 13.43 -1.15
CA ALA A 202 -24.04 14.01 -2.21
C ALA A 202 -23.15 14.92 -3.04
N GLU A 203 -23.08 14.65 -4.36
CA GLU A 203 -22.22 15.40 -5.27
C GLU A 203 -22.33 16.88 -4.92
N PRO A 204 -21.23 17.56 -4.54
CA PRO A 204 -21.29 19.00 -4.43
C PRO A 204 -21.75 19.51 -5.80
N ASP A 205 -22.81 20.32 -5.79
CA ASP A 205 -23.47 20.91 -6.96
C ASP A 205 -22.48 21.09 -8.11
N HIS A 206 -22.84 20.53 -9.27
CA HIS A 206 -22.19 20.68 -10.58
C HIS A 206 -21.16 21.81 -10.61
N PHE A 207 -19.88 21.49 -10.46
CA PHE A 207 -18.84 22.36 -10.98
C PHE A 207 -18.95 22.31 -12.50
N GLU A 208 -19.59 23.31 -13.09
CA GLU A 208 -19.43 23.62 -14.51
C GLU A 208 -17.93 23.85 -14.74
N VAL A 209 -17.27 22.83 -15.30
CA VAL A 209 -15.95 23.00 -15.89
C VAL A 209 -16.15 23.88 -17.11
N GLN A 210 -15.89 25.17 -16.96
CA GLN A 210 -15.60 26.00 -18.12
C GLN A 210 -14.27 25.50 -18.69
N GLU A 211 -14.35 24.69 -19.75
CA GLU A 211 -13.21 24.40 -20.62
C GLU A 211 -12.66 25.74 -21.11
N THR A 212 -11.62 26.22 -20.44
CA THR A 212 -10.85 27.38 -20.88
C THR A 212 -9.47 26.89 -21.28
N ASP A 213 -9.33 26.80 -22.60
CA ASP A 213 -8.14 26.71 -23.42
C ASP A 213 -7.14 25.56 -23.25
N GLN A 214 -6.86 24.97 -24.42
CA GLN A 214 -5.90 23.90 -24.68
C GLN A 214 -4.48 24.29 -24.26
N HIS A 215 -4.08 23.94 -23.05
CA HIS A 215 -2.65 23.81 -22.74
C HIS A 215 -2.11 22.53 -23.39
N VAL A 216 -1.47 22.69 -24.55
CA VAL A 216 -0.70 21.63 -25.21
C VAL A 216 0.45 21.25 -24.27
N TYR A 217 0.35 20.10 -23.63
CA TYR A 217 1.44 19.50 -22.86
C TYR A 217 2.57 19.11 -23.81
N VAL A 218 3.65 19.90 -23.84
CA VAL A 218 4.87 19.56 -24.56
C VAL A 218 5.72 18.66 -23.65
N ARG A 219 5.80 17.38 -23.99
CA ARG A 219 6.62 16.40 -23.25
C ARG A 219 8.09 16.84 -23.27
N PRO A 220 8.76 16.99 -22.12
CA PRO A 220 10.20 17.26 -22.12
C PRO A 220 10.97 16.06 -22.71
N PRO A 221 12.12 16.30 -23.38
CA PRO A 221 12.91 15.23 -23.96
C PRO A 221 13.44 14.29 -22.87
N VAL A 222 13.26 12.98 -23.08
CA VAL A 222 13.85 11.94 -22.22
C VAL A 222 15.36 11.94 -22.47
N PRO A 223 16.21 12.08 -21.44
CA PRO A 223 17.66 11.93 -21.61
C PRO A 223 17.95 10.52 -22.11
N ALA A 224 18.73 10.42 -23.19
CA ALA A 224 19.23 9.12 -23.64
C ALA A 224 20.13 8.55 -22.53
N TYR A 225 19.72 7.43 -21.93
CA TYR A 225 20.61 6.68 -21.05
C TYR A 225 21.77 6.15 -21.90
N ALA A 226 22.99 6.56 -21.55
CA ALA A 226 24.19 6.00 -22.14
C ALA A 226 24.26 4.51 -21.76
N SER A 227 24.32 3.67 -22.78
CA SER A 227 24.44 2.20 -22.73
C SER A 227 25.68 1.71 -22.00
#